data_AF-A0A2J5HVV8-F1
#
_entry.id   AF-A0A2J5HVV8-F1
#
_cell.length_a   1.000
_cell.length_b   1.000
_cell.length_c   1.000
_cell.angle_alpha   90.00
_cell.angle_beta   90.00
_cell.angle_gamma   90.00
#
_symmetry.space_group_name_H-M   'P 1'
#
loop_
_entity.id
_entity.type
_entity.pdbx_description
1 polymer ?
#
loop_
_entity_poly.entity_id
_entity_poly.type
_entity_poly.pdbx_seq_one_letter_code
_entity_poly.pdbx_strand_id
1 'polypeptide(L)'
;MAPQIGKPVFTAEEPQSRSVAHQETITSQPTLHHHTQVTADADALKFNAAASTQLRFTNGTTQPPGPDSNDDKQQQLIISPYNDKYHLLDLQALDTPNQLLALALTLLKPIRPDYATAPYTESFNWDAVFGFLRDLARATGHHWKEQDFYVVEFRSCLRSDADPVALHELDAWSLQEAVESGGLLKYWFGTKNGKRENLATCMFQPLFFLSRGLPKLILGW
;
A
#
# COMPACT_ATOMS: atom_id res chain seq x y z
N MET A 1 -11.65 8.54 22.63
CA MET A 1 -10.37 9.25 22.81
C MET A 1 -9.65 9.19 21.47
N ALA A 2 -9.72 10.25 20.66
CA ALA A 2 -9.05 10.31 19.37
C ALA A 2 -7.54 10.54 19.59
N PRO A 3 -6.63 9.73 19.03
CA PRO A 3 -5.21 9.94 19.22
C PRO A 3 -4.66 10.97 18.22
N GLN A 4 -3.94 11.97 18.76
CA GLN A 4 -2.83 12.71 18.14
C GLN A 4 -2.97 13.06 16.64
N ILE A 5 -3.85 14.00 16.31
CA ILE A 5 -3.92 14.60 14.97
C ILE A 5 -2.67 15.48 14.75
N GLY A 6 -1.89 15.21 13.69
CA GLY A 6 -0.90 16.14 13.15
C GLY A 6 0.59 15.89 13.47
N LYS A 7 0.96 14.78 14.11
CA LYS A 7 2.38 14.42 14.28
C LYS A 7 2.86 13.46 13.18
N PRO A 8 4.09 13.63 12.65
CA PRO A 8 4.69 12.69 11.71
C PRO A 8 4.68 11.28 12.32
N VAL A 9 4.15 10.31 11.57
CA VAL A 9 4.17 8.90 11.97
C VAL A 9 5.59 8.32 11.83
N PHE A 10 6.37 8.81 10.87
CA PHE A 10 7.81 8.58 10.79
C PHE A 10 8.51 9.93 10.76
N THR A 11 9.58 10.05 11.53
CA THR A 11 10.54 11.17 11.45
C THR A 11 11.71 10.74 10.57
N ALA A 12 12.20 11.66 9.73
CA ALA A 12 13.46 11.49 9.03
C ALA A 12 14.59 11.39 10.07
N GLU A 13 15.10 10.20 10.34
CA GLU A 13 16.34 10.01 11.10
C GLU A 13 17.52 9.82 10.14
N GLU A 14 18.63 10.48 10.47
CA GLU A 14 19.92 10.42 9.76
C GLU A 14 20.38 8.95 9.57
N PRO A 15 20.95 8.60 8.41
CA PRO A 15 21.17 7.21 8.05
C PRO A 15 22.30 6.57 8.87
N GLN A 16 21.94 5.77 9.88
CA GLN A 16 22.86 4.79 10.46
C GLN A 16 22.90 3.53 9.59
N SER A 17 24.08 3.28 9.02
CA SER A 17 24.37 2.16 8.15
C SER A 17 24.21 0.82 8.87
N ARG A 18 23.12 0.10 8.60
CA ARG A 18 23.05 -1.35 8.80
C ARG A 18 22.73 -2.04 7.48
N SER A 19 23.78 -2.60 6.89
CA SER A 19 23.70 -3.49 5.74
C SER A 19 23.03 -4.80 6.17
N VAL A 20 21.91 -5.13 5.52
CA VAL A 20 21.40 -6.49 5.47
C VAL A 20 21.22 -6.84 4.01
N ALA A 21 21.99 -7.83 3.57
CA ALA A 21 22.00 -8.34 2.21
C ALA A 21 20.65 -8.97 1.86
N HIS A 22 19.95 -8.44 0.86
CA HIS A 22 19.09 -9.18 -0.07
C HIS A 22 19.32 -8.54 -1.44
N GLN A 23 20.00 -9.28 -2.31
CA GLN A 23 20.60 -8.77 -3.53
C GLN A 23 19.88 -9.39 -4.73
N GLU A 24 18.81 -8.71 -5.15
CA GLU A 24 18.40 -8.67 -6.55
C GLU A 24 18.34 -7.17 -6.90
N THR A 25 19.40 -6.67 -7.55
CA THR A 25 19.49 -5.26 -7.90
C THR A 25 18.41 -4.95 -8.94
N ILE A 26 17.37 -4.23 -8.54
CA ILE A 26 16.34 -3.76 -9.47
C ILE A 26 17.01 -2.74 -10.41
N THR A 27 17.20 -3.11 -11.68
CA THR A 27 17.87 -2.28 -12.68
C THR A 27 16.92 -1.52 -13.60
N SER A 28 15.61 -1.78 -13.52
CA SER A 28 14.58 -1.22 -14.40
C SER A 28 13.26 -1.04 -13.66
N GLN A 29 12.38 -0.19 -14.21
CA GLN A 29 11.02 -0.02 -13.72
C GLN A 29 10.26 -1.36 -13.79
N PRO A 30 9.56 -1.78 -12.73
CA PRO A 30 8.78 -3.01 -12.79
C PRO A 30 7.65 -2.89 -13.80
N THR A 31 7.39 -3.98 -14.53
CA THR A 31 6.14 -4.14 -15.28
C THR A 31 5.10 -4.84 -14.41
N LEU A 32 3.82 -4.61 -14.71
CA LEU A 32 2.72 -5.08 -13.89
C LEU A 32 2.00 -6.24 -14.59
N HIS A 33 1.89 -7.38 -13.90
CA HIS A 33 1.02 -8.47 -14.30
C HIS A 33 -0.45 -8.04 -14.21
N HIS A 34 -1.31 -8.64 -15.04
CA HIS A 34 -2.74 -8.41 -14.91
C HIS A 34 -3.21 -8.96 -13.55
N HIS A 35 -4.07 -8.22 -12.84
CA HIS A 35 -4.49 -8.54 -11.47
C HIS A 35 -5.10 -9.95 -11.31
N THR A 36 -5.71 -10.50 -12.37
CA THR A 36 -6.25 -11.88 -12.41
C THR A 36 -5.18 -12.98 -12.36
N GLN A 37 -3.91 -12.63 -12.56
CA GLN A 37 -2.77 -13.53 -12.41
C GLN A 37 -2.29 -13.60 -10.96
N VAL A 38 -2.80 -12.72 -10.10
CA VAL A 38 -2.56 -12.69 -8.66
C VAL A 38 -3.73 -13.36 -7.94
N THR A 39 -3.46 -13.93 -6.77
CA THR A 39 -4.51 -14.56 -5.94
C THR A 39 -5.63 -13.57 -5.58
N ALA A 40 -6.86 -14.09 -5.48
CA ALA A 40 -7.99 -13.38 -4.89
C ALA A 40 -8.20 -13.75 -3.40
N ASP A 41 -7.32 -14.60 -2.83
CA ASP A 41 -7.37 -14.95 -1.42
C ASP A 41 -7.04 -13.73 -0.55
N ALA A 42 -8.02 -13.27 0.22
CA ALA A 42 -7.90 -12.06 1.01
C ALA A 42 -6.82 -12.19 2.09
N ASP A 43 -6.61 -13.37 2.67
CA ASP A 43 -5.62 -13.55 3.72
C ASP A 43 -4.18 -13.55 3.16
N ALA A 44 -3.96 -14.10 1.97
CA ALA A 44 -2.70 -13.97 1.25
C ALA A 44 -2.40 -12.50 0.91
N LEU A 45 -3.41 -11.72 0.50
CA LEU A 45 -3.26 -10.29 0.23
C LEU A 45 -2.98 -9.49 1.52
N LYS A 46 -3.60 -9.83 2.64
CA LYS A 46 -3.41 -9.15 3.94
C LYS A 46 -2.08 -9.47 4.61
N PHE A 47 -1.74 -10.75 4.69
CA PHE A 47 -0.73 -11.26 5.62
C PHE A 47 0.55 -11.71 4.91
N ASN A 48 0.46 -12.05 3.62
CA ASN A 48 1.59 -12.58 2.85
C ASN A 48 2.07 -11.62 1.76
N ALA A 49 1.54 -10.40 1.71
CA ALA A 49 1.86 -9.39 0.70
C ALA A 49 1.68 -9.90 -0.74
N ALA A 50 0.67 -10.74 -0.99
CA ALA A 50 0.49 -11.38 -2.30
C ALA A 50 0.25 -10.38 -3.45
N ALA A 51 -0.17 -9.15 -3.16
CA ALA A 51 -0.27 -8.09 -4.17
C ALA A 51 1.10 -7.77 -4.82
N SER A 52 2.23 -7.99 -4.13
CA SER A 52 3.56 -7.71 -4.69
C SER A 52 3.96 -8.67 -5.80
N THR A 53 3.30 -9.84 -5.92
CA THR A 53 3.56 -10.77 -7.04
C THR A 53 3.07 -10.22 -8.37
N GLN A 54 2.31 -9.12 -8.35
CA GLN A 54 1.94 -8.39 -9.54
C GLN A 54 3.16 -7.72 -10.20
N LEU A 55 4.23 -7.44 -9.44
CA LEU A 55 5.42 -6.73 -9.93
C LEU A 55 6.40 -7.70 -10.61
N ARG A 56 6.86 -7.36 -11.81
CA ARG A 56 7.91 -8.07 -12.53
C ARG A 56 9.14 -7.21 -12.69
N PHE A 57 10.29 -7.80 -12.39
CA PHE A 57 11.58 -7.19 -12.68
C PHE A 57 12.21 -7.89 -13.87
N THR A 58 12.54 -7.13 -14.92
CA THR A 58 13.21 -7.68 -16.10
C THR A 58 14.72 -7.64 -15.89
N ASN A 59 15.33 -8.80 -15.68
CA ASN A 59 16.77 -8.95 -15.61
C ASN A 59 17.36 -8.96 -17.03
N GLY A 60 17.45 -7.79 -17.67
CA GLY A 60 18.39 -7.53 -18.77
C GLY A 60 18.37 -8.43 -20.03
N THR A 61 17.35 -9.25 -20.30
CA THR A 61 17.29 -10.08 -21.51
C THR A 61 15.93 -9.95 -22.23
N THR A 62 15.95 -9.14 -23.30
CA THR A 62 15.11 -9.15 -24.53
C THR A 62 13.63 -9.52 -24.43
N GLN A 63 12.74 -8.57 -24.76
CA GLN A 63 12.07 -8.46 -26.07
C GLN A 63 11.26 -7.14 -26.12
N PRO A 64 11.26 -6.37 -27.22
CA PRO A 64 10.40 -5.20 -27.34
C PRO A 64 8.92 -5.61 -27.32
N PRO A 65 8.03 -4.81 -26.69
CA PRO A 65 6.60 -5.08 -26.69
C PRO A 65 6.08 -5.05 -28.12
N GLY A 66 5.33 -6.10 -28.50
CA GLY A 66 4.63 -6.16 -29.78
C GLY A 66 3.53 -5.08 -29.86
N PRO A 67 3.22 -4.57 -31.07
CA PRO A 67 2.44 -3.34 -31.24
C PRO A 67 0.93 -3.55 -31.19
N ASP A 68 0.41 -4.50 -30.39
CA ASP A 68 -1.00 -4.83 -30.38
C ASP A 68 -1.49 -5.22 -28.99
N SER A 69 -1.89 -4.24 -28.18
CA SER A 69 -2.93 -4.40 -27.14
C SER A 69 -3.44 -3.02 -26.72
N ASN A 70 -4.76 -2.84 -26.71
CA ASN A 70 -5.44 -1.71 -26.07
C ASN A 70 -5.19 -1.77 -24.55
N ASP A 71 -4.00 -1.33 -24.13
CA ASP A 71 -3.33 -1.68 -22.88
C ASP A 71 -3.62 -0.75 -21.69
N ASP A 72 -4.73 -0.01 -21.74
CA ASP A 72 -5.15 0.87 -20.63
C ASP A 72 -5.41 0.12 -19.31
N LYS A 73 -5.54 -1.22 -19.34
CA LYS A 73 -5.77 -2.06 -18.14
C LYS A 73 -4.51 -2.67 -17.53
N GLN A 74 -3.34 -2.54 -18.16
CA GLN A 74 -2.12 -3.15 -17.62
C GLN A 74 -1.51 -2.36 -16.44
N GLN A 75 -2.01 -1.15 -16.15
CA GLN A 75 -1.50 -0.29 -15.07
C GLN A 75 -2.41 -0.29 -13.83
N GLN A 76 -3.33 -1.26 -13.71
CA GLN A 76 -4.23 -1.40 -12.57
C GLN A 76 -3.60 -2.22 -11.44
N LEU A 77 -3.33 -1.60 -10.30
CA LEU A 77 -2.63 -2.18 -9.16
C LEU A 77 -3.61 -2.68 -8.08
N ILE A 78 -3.34 -3.86 -7.52
CA ILE A 78 -4.04 -4.36 -6.33
C ILE A 78 -3.55 -3.60 -5.10
N ILE A 79 -4.43 -2.77 -4.52
CA ILE A 79 -4.11 -1.93 -3.36
C ILE A 79 -4.85 -2.33 -2.10
N SER A 80 -5.58 -3.45 -2.10
CA SER A 80 -6.38 -3.88 -0.95
C SER A 80 -6.50 -5.41 -0.86
N PRO A 81 -7.09 -5.94 0.22
CA PRO A 81 -7.49 -7.35 0.28
C PRO A 81 -8.64 -7.75 -0.66
N TYR A 82 -9.13 -6.83 -1.50
CA TYR A 82 -10.10 -7.09 -2.56
C TYR A 82 -9.40 -7.08 -3.92
N ASN A 83 -9.57 -8.16 -4.70
CA ASN A 83 -9.02 -8.30 -6.04
C ASN A 83 -10.15 -8.35 -7.09
N ASP A 84 -11.02 -7.36 -7.04
CA ASP A 84 -12.08 -7.13 -8.01
C ASP A 84 -11.80 -5.84 -8.79
N LYS A 85 -12.34 -5.76 -10.02
CA LYS A 85 -12.09 -4.65 -10.96
C LYS A 85 -12.41 -3.25 -10.42
N TYR A 86 -13.31 -3.14 -9.42
CA TYR A 86 -13.73 -1.88 -8.81
C TYR A 86 -12.81 -1.42 -7.67
N HIS A 87 -11.84 -2.25 -7.29
CA HIS A 87 -10.94 -2.02 -6.15
C HIS A 87 -9.48 -1.86 -6.56
N LEU A 88 -9.22 -1.73 -7.86
CA LEU A 88 -7.88 -1.58 -8.42
C LEU A 88 -7.54 -0.09 -8.57
N LEU A 89 -6.30 0.27 -8.23
CA LEU A 89 -5.77 1.60 -8.44
C LEU A 89 -5.23 1.75 -9.85
N ASP A 90 -5.67 2.77 -10.57
CA ASP A 90 -5.04 3.17 -11.83
C ASP A 90 -3.75 3.95 -11.55
N LEU A 91 -2.60 3.36 -11.87
CA LEU A 91 -1.29 4.01 -11.69
C LEU A 91 -1.07 5.19 -12.64
N GLN A 92 -1.73 5.23 -13.81
CA GLN A 92 -1.56 6.32 -14.77
C GLN A 92 -2.16 7.63 -14.27
N ALA A 93 -3.14 7.56 -13.36
CA ALA A 93 -3.77 8.72 -12.74
C ALA A 93 -2.91 9.38 -11.65
N LEU A 94 -1.76 8.80 -11.30
CA LEU A 94 -0.88 9.27 -10.23
C LEU A 94 0.40 9.91 -10.78
N ASP A 95 1.00 10.82 -10.01
CA ASP A 95 2.36 11.28 -10.29
C ASP A 95 3.41 10.23 -9.84
N THR A 96 4.66 10.43 -10.25
CA THR A 96 5.73 9.43 -10.01
C THR A 96 5.93 9.08 -8.53
N PRO A 97 6.03 10.03 -7.57
CA PRO A 97 6.18 9.67 -6.16
C PRO A 97 5.03 8.80 -5.62
N ASN A 98 3.78 9.12 -6.01
CA ASN A 98 2.61 8.36 -5.60
C ASN A 98 2.58 6.97 -6.23
N GLN A 99 2.95 6.84 -7.52
CA GLN A 99 3.10 5.55 -8.18
C GLN A 99 4.13 4.67 -7.46
N LEU A 100 5.33 5.20 -7.20
CA LEU A 100 6.42 4.45 -6.56
C LEU A 100 6.04 3.99 -5.15
N LEU A 101 5.38 4.85 -4.37
CA LEU A 101 4.90 4.47 -3.04
C LEU A 101 3.78 3.42 -3.11
N ALA A 102 2.81 3.56 -4.03
CA ALA A 102 1.74 2.57 -4.19
C ALA A 102 2.31 1.19 -4.55
N LEU A 103 3.28 1.13 -5.46
CA LEU A 103 4.02 -0.09 -5.79
C LEU A 103 4.71 -0.66 -4.55
N ALA A 104 5.38 0.19 -3.76
CA ALA A 104 6.05 -0.28 -2.55
C ALA A 104 5.09 -0.82 -1.47
N LEU A 105 3.92 -0.20 -1.33
CA LEU A 105 2.88 -0.61 -0.38
C LEU A 105 2.22 -1.96 -0.74
N THR A 106 2.51 -2.53 -1.91
CA THR A 106 2.13 -3.94 -2.20
C THR A 106 2.82 -4.93 -1.25
N LEU A 107 4.00 -4.59 -0.72
CA LEU A 107 4.74 -5.38 0.26
C LEU A 107 4.22 -5.26 1.69
N LEU A 108 3.32 -4.30 1.97
CA LEU A 108 2.86 -4.01 3.32
C LEU A 108 2.12 -5.22 3.91
N LYS A 109 2.60 -5.70 5.05
CA LYS A 109 2.00 -6.77 5.85
C LYS A 109 2.29 -6.57 7.34
N PRO A 110 1.43 -7.05 8.24
CA PRO A 110 1.72 -7.01 9.66
C PRO A 110 2.90 -7.93 9.99
N ILE A 111 3.71 -7.54 10.97
CA ILE A 111 4.89 -8.30 11.44
C ILE A 111 4.72 -8.88 12.85
N ARG A 112 3.58 -8.62 13.49
CA ARG A 112 3.26 -9.08 14.84
C ARG A 112 1.79 -9.45 14.96
N PRO A 113 1.43 -10.45 15.79
CA PRO A 113 0.06 -10.94 15.91
C PRO A 113 -0.88 -9.95 16.64
N ASP A 114 -0.34 -9.02 17.42
CA ASP A 114 -1.07 -8.00 18.18
C ASP A 114 -1.17 -6.65 17.43
N TYR A 115 -1.02 -6.65 16.11
CA TYR A 115 -1.09 -5.44 15.25
C TYR A 115 -2.34 -4.58 15.52
N ALA A 116 -3.45 -5.19 15.93
CA ALA A 116 -4.73 -4.52 16.17
C ALA A 116 -4.67 -3.49 17.31
N THR A 117 -3.76 -3.67 18.27
CA THR A 117 -3.62 -2.82 19.46
C THR A 117 -2.21 -2.26 19.64
N ALA A 118 -1.19 -2.86 19.02
CA ALA A 118 0.19 -2.38 19.06
C ALA A 118 0.37 -1.04 18.31
N PRO A 119 1.43 -0.25 18.65
CA PRO A 119 1.76 0.99 17.94
C PRO A 119 1.86 0.80 16.42
N TYR A 120 1.21 1.67 15.65
CA TYR A 120 1.06 1.53 14.20
C TYR A 120 2.39 1.37 13.45
N THR A 121 3.39 2.16 13.83
CA THR A 121 4.74 2.17 13.25
C THR A 121 5.52 0.89 13.50
N GLU A 122 5.14 0.12 14.53
CA GLU A 122 5.76 -1.16 14.88
C GLU A 122 4.93 -2.37 14.42
N SER A 123 3.72 -2.14 13.92
CA SER A 123 2.79 -3.21 13.53
C SER A 123 3.09 -3.81 12.16
N PHE A 124 3.74 -3.05 11.26
CA PHE A 124 3.98 -3.44 9.87
C PHE A 124 5.47 -3.42 9.49
N ASN A 125 5.79 -4.08 8.38
CA ASN A 125 7.13 -4.18 7.81
C ASN A 125 7.61 -2.90 7.08
N TRP A 126 7.53 -1.74 7.74
CA TRP A 126 7.86 -0.45 7.13
C TRP A 126 9.28 -0.36 6.57
N ASP A 127 10.26 -0.97 7.23
CA ASP A 127 11.64 -1.01 6.73
C ASP A 127 11.76 -1.68 5.36
N ALA A 128 10.99 -2.75 5.13
CA ALA A 128 10.96 -3.45 3.85
C ALA A 128 10.27 -2.62 2.77
N VAL A 129 9.15 -1.96 3.12
CA VAL A 129 8.43 -1.06 2.21
C VAL A 129 9.31 0.11 1.80
N PHE A 130 9.97 0.80 2.74
CA PHE A 130 10.84 1.94 2.44
C PHE A 130 12.15 1.53 1.77
N GLY A 131 12.70 0.36 2.12
CA GLY A 131 13.83 -0.24 1.39
C GLY A 131 13.51 -0.39 -0.08
N PHE A 132 12.40 -1.06 -0.38
CA PHE A 132 11.95 -1.30 -1.74
C PHE A 132 11.55 0.00 -2.48
N LEU A 133 10.94 0.97 -1.80
CA LEU A 133 10.68 2.30 -2.38
C LEU A 133 11.98 2.99 -2.85
N ARG A 134 13.05 2.91 -2.04
CA ARG A 134 14.36 3.45 -2.42
C ARG A 134 14.99 2.68 -3.59
N ASP A 135 14.76 1.38 -3.69
CA ASP A 135 15.21 0.59 -4.85
C ASP A 135 14.45 1.00 -6.11
N LEU A 136 13.12 1.15 -6.03
CA LEU A 136 12.28 1.62 -7.13
C LEU A 136 12.68 3.03 -7.61
N ALA A 137 12.89 3.97 -6.69
CA ALA A 137 13.35 5.32 -7.03
C ALA A 137 14.71 5.30 -7.75
N ARG A 138 15.67 4.48 -7.30
CA ARG A 138 16.96 4.30 -7.97
C ARG A 138 16.83 3.67 -9.36
N ALA A 139 16.04 2.61 -9.48
CA ALA A 139 15.83 1.90 -10.74
C ALA A 139 15.14 2.75 -11.82
N THR A 140 14.30 3.70 -11.40
CA THR A 140 13.60 4.64 -12.28
C THR A 140 14.37 5.93 -12.53
N GLY A 141 15.53 6.12 -11.89
CA GLY A 141 16.26 7.39 -11.92
C GLY A 141 15.50 8.56 -11.27
N HIS A 142 14.48 8.27 -10.47
CA HIS A 142 13.68 9.28 -9.80
C HIS A 142 14.43 9.84 -8.59
N HIS A 143 14.71 11.14 -8.62
CA HIS A 143 15.29 11.85 -7.47
C HIS A 143 14.20 12.13 -6.43
N TRP A 144 14.12 11.28 -5.40
CA TRP A 144 13.18 11.44 -4.30
C TRP A 144 13.43 12.79 -3.59
N LYS A 145 12.36 13.53 -3.34
CA LYS A 145 12.35 14.73 -2.49
C LYS A 145 11.49 14.42 -1.28
N GLU A 146 11.64 15.20 -0.22
CA GLU A 146 10.75 15.10 0.93
C GLU A 146 9.27 15.20 0.48
N GLN A 147 8.46 14.22 0.88
CA GLN A 147 7.04 14.11 0.55
C GLN A 147 6.21 13.87 1.80
N ASP A 148 5.02 14.47 1.84
CA ASP A 148 4.00 14.17 2.84
C ASP A 148 2.97 13.22 2.24
N PHE A 149 2.70 12.09 2.88
CA PHE A 149 1.52 11.25 2.61
C PHE A 149 0.59 11.32 3.81
N TYR A 150 -0.62 10.76 3.72
CA TYR A 150 -1.53 10.74 4.86
C TYR A 150 -1.91 9.31 5.18
N VAL A 151 -1.95 9.00 6.47
CA VAL A 151 -2.33 7.69 6.98
C VAL A 151 -3.52 7.84 7.90
N VAL A 152 -4.54 7.03 7.68
CA VAL A 152 -5.69 6.89 8.56
C VAL A 152 -5.65 5.51 9.18
N GLU A 153 -5.38 5.40 10.48
CA GLU A 153 -5.56 4.15 11.22
C GLU A 153 -6.95 4.10 11.87
N PHE A 154 -7.72 3.06 11.56
CA PHE A 154 -9.02 2.80 12.15
C PHE A 154 -8.95 1.58 13.07
N ARG A 155 -8.98 1.82 14.39
CA ARG A 155 -9.05 0.77 15.40
C ARG A 155 -10.47 0.60 15.88
N SER A 156 -10.96 -0.63 15.83
CA SER A 156 -12.34 -0.97 16.18
C SER A 156 -12.40 -2.18 17.10
N CYS A 157 -13.50 -2.30 17.85
CA CYS A 157 -13.86 -3.51 18.58
C CYS A 157 -15.27 -3.90 18.15
N LEU A 158 -15.40 -5.08 17.54
CA LEU A 158 -16.65 -5.51 16.94
C LEU A 158 -17.65 -5.98 18.01
N ARG A 159 -18.91 -5.58 17.85
CA ARG A 159 -19.99 -6.08 18.70
C ARG A 159 -20.26 -7.56 18.41
N SER A 160 -20.85 -8.27 19.39
CA SER A 160 -21.14 -9.72 19.26
C SER A 160 -22.27 -10.01 18.30
N ASP A 161 -23.18 -9.05 18.14
CA ASP A 161 -24.35 -9.10 17.28
C ASP A 161 -24.11 -8.47 15.91
N ALA A 162 -22.86 -8.07 15.61
CA ALA A 162 -22.54 -7.47 14.33
C ALA A 162 -22.65 -8.50 13.21
N ASP A 163 -23.31 -8.12 12.11
CA ASP A 163 -23.40 -8.94 10.91
C ASP A 163 -22.09 -8.87 10.11
N PRO A 164 -21.31 -9.97 10.02
CA PRO A 164 -20.04 -9.96 9.31
C PRO A 164 -20.21 -9.82 7.79
N VAL A 165 -21.34 -10.24 7.22
CA VAL A 165 -21.61 -10.15 5.78
C VAL A 165 -21.90 -8.71 5.40
N ALA A 166 -22.84 -8.07 6.10
CA ALA A 166 -23.17 -6.67 5.86
C ALA A 166 -21.96 -5.74 6.04
N LEU A 167 -21.12 -5.99 7.04
CA LEU A 167 -19.89 -5.22 7.23
C LEU A 167 -18.88 -5.40 6.10
N HIS A 168 -18.76 -6.61 5.58
CA HIS A 168 -17.87 -6.88 4.45
C HIS A 168 -18.35 -6.17 3.17
N GLU A 169 -19.66 -6.16 2.91
CA GLU A 169 -20.26 -5.46 1.77
C GLU A 169 -20.08 -3.94 1.88
N LEU A 170 -20.35 -3.37 3.06
CA LEU A 170 -20.14 -1.94 3.32
C LEU A 170 -18.68 -1.52 3.16
N ASP A 171 -17.74 -2.35 3.63
CA ASP A 171 -16.31 -2.11 3.46
C ASP A 171 -15.91 -2.13 1.97
N ALA A 172 -16.39 -3.13 1.23
CA ALA A 172 -16.14 -3.24 -0.22
C ALA A 172 -16.69 -2.05 -1.01
N TRP A 173 -17.89 -1.55 -0.67
CA TRP A 173 -18.45 -0.36 -1.31
C TRP A 173 -17.70 0.93 -0.93
N SER A 174 -17.30 1.06 0.33
CA SER A 174 -16.52 2.21 0.78
C SER A 174 -15.17 2.28 0.08
N LEU A 175 -14.53 1.13 -0.14
CA LEU A 175 -13.30 1.07 -0.92
C LEU A 175 -13.52 1.45 -2.38
N GLN A 176 -14.58 0.94 -3.01
CA GLN A 176 -14.92 1.30 -4.38
C GLN A 176 -15.10 2.82 -4.52
N GLU A 177 -15.88 3.44 -3.62
CA GLU A 177 -16.07 4.90 -3.60
C GLU A 177 -14.74 5.65 -3.42
N ALA A 178 -13.85 5.15 -2.55
CA ALA A 178 -12.54 5.77 -2.32
C ALA A 178 -11.61 5.66 -3.54
N VAL A 179 -11.65 4.54 -4.26
CA VAL A 179 -10.91 4.36 -5.53
C VAL A 179 -11.46 5.29 -6.60
N GLU A 180 -12.78 5.35 -6.76
CA GLU A 180 -13.45 6.22 -7.74
C GLU A 180 -13.22 7.71 -7.44
N SER A 181 -13.18 8.09 -6.16
CA SER A 181 -12.87 9.46 -5.71
C SER A 181 -11.41 9.86 -5.92
N GLY A 182 -10.52 8.88 -6.05
CA GLY A 182 -9.09 9.07 -6.27
C GLY A 182 -8.29 9.43 -5.01
N GLY A 183 -6.97 9.31 -5.14
CA GLY A 183 -5.99 9.67 -4.12
C GLY A 183 -5.70 8.61 -3.06
N LEU A 184 -6.42 7.50 -3.03
CA LEU A 184 -6.09 6.32 -2.25
C LEU A 184 -4.90 5.58 -2.88
N LEU A 185 -3.86 5.30 -2.11
CA LEU A 185 -2.67 4.54 -2.53
C LEU A 185 -2.65 3.11 -2.02
N LYS A 186 -3.24 2.88 -0.83
CA LYS A 186 -3.33 1.56 -0.20
C LYS A 186 -4.50 1.54 0.77
N TYR A 187 -5.23 0.44 0.77
CA TYR A 187 -6.13 0.05 1.84
C TYR A 187 -5.70 -1.31 2.41
N TRP A 188 -5.77 -1.46 3.72
CA TRP A 188 -5.50 -2.74 4.37
C TRP A 188 -6.40 -2.89 5.58
N PHE A 189 -6.91 -4.10 5.82
CA PHE A 189 -7.61 -4.43 7.04
C PHE A 189 -7.20 -5.81 7.53
N GLY A 190 -7.09 -5.93 8.86
CA GLY A 190 -6.75 -7.18 9.50
C GLY A 190 -7.97 -8.05 9.79
N THR A 191 -7.71 -9.14 10.50
CA THR A 191 -8.73 -9.99 11.10
C THR A 191 -8.89 -9.64 12.57
N LYS A 192 -10.14 -9.66 13.05
CA LYS A 192 -10.46 -9.43 14.46
C LYS A 192 -9.78 -10.45 15.37
N ASN A 193 -9.21 -9.99 16.49
CA ASN A 193 -8.60 -10.87 17.49
C ASN A 193 -9.64 -11.53 18.41
N GLY A 194 -9.19 -12.30 19.42
CA GLY A 194 -10.08 -12.94 20.39
C GLY A 194 -10.94 -11.98 21.24
N LYS A 195 -10.53 -10.72 21.36
CA LYS A 195 -11.31 -9.64 21.99
C LYS A 195 -12.23 -8.90 21.00
N ARG A 196 -12.24 -9.34 19.74
CA ARG A 196 -12.92 -8.74 18.59
C ARG A 196 -12.36 -7.39 18.16
N GLU A 197 -11.12 -7.08 18.55
CA GLU A 197 -10.42 -5.86 18.14
C GLU A 197 -9.84 -6.04 16.73
N ASN A 198 -9.93 -5.01 15.89
CA ASN A 198 -9.37 -5.01 14.54
C ASN A 198 -8.71 -3.67 14.21
N LEU A 199 -7.82 -3.68 13.21
CA LEU A 199 -7.20 -2.51 12.61
C LEU A 199 -7.48 -2.52 11.11
N ALA A 200 -7.92 -1.38 10.59
CA ALA A 200 -7.85 -1.04 9.18
C ALA A 200 -6.98 0.21 8.98
N THR A 201 -6.35 0.34 7.83
CA THR A 201 -5.52 1.50 7.50
C THR A 201 -5.63 1.88 6.04
N CYS A 202 -5.65 3.18 5.78
CA CYS A 202 -5.64 3.77 4.45
C CYS A 202 -4.45 4.71 4.30
N MET A 203 -3.81 4.69 3.13
CA MET A 203 -2.75 5.63 2.76
C MET A 203 -3.22 6.46 1.58
N PHE A 204 -3.04 7.78 1.65
CA PHE A 204 -3.46 8.69 0.59
C PHE A 204 -2.33 9.63 0.15
N GLN A 205 -2.43 10.07 -1.11
CA GLN A 205 -1.59 11.13 -1.66
C GLN A 205 -1.86 12.50 -1.01
N PRO A 206 -0.89 13.42 -1.01
CA PRO A 206 -1.01 14.69 -0.30
C PRO A 206 -2.19 15.58 -0.72
N LEU A 207 -2.55 15.59 -2.01
CA LEU A 207 -3.58 16.49 -2.55
C LEU A 207 -4.99 16.17 -2.04
N PHE A 208 -5.26 14.92 -1.62
CA PHE A 208 -6.59 14.51 -1.13
C PHE A 208 -7.00 15.22 0.17
N PHE A 209 -6.03 15.53 1.04
CA PHE A 209 -6.30 16.05 2.38
C PHE A 209 -6.05 17.54 2.58
N LEU A 210 -5.60 18.27 1.55
CA LEU A 210 -5.50 19.74 1.57
C LEU A 210 -6.86 20.43 1.79
N SER A 211 -7.99 19.73 1.66
CA SER A 211 -9.33 20.24 2.02
C SER A 211 -9.88 19.75 3.38
N ARG A 212 -9.20 18.83 4.12
CA ARG A 212 -9.81 18.11 5.26
C ARG A 212 -8.97 17.92 6.54
N GLY A 213 -7.71 18.36 6.61
CA GLY A 213 -6.99 18.55 7.88
C GLY A 213 -6.69 17.28 8.73
N LEU A 214 -6.09 16.25 8.12
CA LEU A 214 -5.76 14.95 8.76
C LEU A 214 -4.24 14.73 8.96
N PRO A 215 -3.78 13.69 9.70
CA PRO A 215 -2.37 13.49 10.06
C PRO A 215 -1.46 13.08 8.88
N LYS A 216 -0.23 13.63 8.87
CA LYS A 216 0.78 13.49 7.81
C LYS A 216 1.84 12.42 8.13
N LEU A 217 2.29 11.74 7.08
CA LEU A 217 3.43 10.84 6.99
C LEU A 217 4.52 11.59 6.24
N ILE A 218 5.53 12.09 6.95
CA ILE A 218 6.62 12.85 6.33
C ILE A 218 7.73 11.87 5.94
N LEU A 219 8.04 11.76 4.65
CA LEU A 219 9.13 10.96 4.12
C LEU A 219 10.20 11.88 3.52
N GLY A 220 11.14 12.32 4.35
CA GLY A 220 12.38 12.98 3.94
C GLY A 220 13.58 12.08 4.24
N TRP A 221 14.55 12.05 3.33
CA TRP A 221 15.86 11.43 3.55
C TRP A 221 16.93 12.48 3.24
#